data_AF-A0A351VE18-F1
#
_entry.id   AF-A0A351VE18-F1
#
_cell.length_a   1.000
_cell.length_b   1.000
_cell.length_c   1.000
_cell.angle_alpha   90.00
_cell.angle_beta   90.00
_cell.angle_gamma   90.00
#
_symmetry.space_group_name_H-M   'P 1'
#
loop_
_entity.id
_entity.type
_entity.pdbx_description
1 polymer ?
#
loop_
_entity_poly.entity_id
_entity_poly.type
_entity_poly.pdbx_seq_one_letter_code
_entity_poly.pdbx_strand_id
1 'polypeptide(L)'
;MAVGLIFLIVKIKKKLLCNRLLCSGNYIMAEISEVNVNYNVTVNGRSPYVVECRYQDMGGNVHIFTSRCLYFNPEPLLQSPMVKVYVEGDNYKHYYVDIDEILPKVIRH
;
A
#
# COMPACT_ATOMS: atom_id res chain seq x y z
N MET A 1 -10.56 -27.94 2.95
CA MET A 1 -10.06 -27.51 1.63
C MET A 1 -10.95 -26.43 0.99
N ALA A 2 -11.53 -25.49 1.73
CA ALA A 2 -12.30 -24.37 1.14
C ALA A 2 -11.63 -23.01 1.42
N VAL A 3 -10.99 -22.89 2.59
CA VAL A 3 -10.33 -21.66 3.05
C VAL A 3 -9.18 -21.23 2.11
N GLY A 4 -8.42 -22.19 1.57
CA GLY A 4 -7.36 -21.90 0.60
C GLY A 4 -7.87 -21.32 -0.72
N LEU A 5 -9.05 -21.77 -1.17
CA LEU A 5 -9.67 -21.28 -2.40
C LEU A 5 -10.19 -19.84 -2.21
N ILE A 6 -10.81 -19.56 -1.05
CA ILE A 6 -11.29 -18.23 -0.68
C ILE A 6 -10.11 -17.24 -0.59
N PHE A 7 -9.00 -17.63 0.05
CA PHE A 7 -7.79 -16.81 0.12
C PHE A 7 -7.22 -16.48 -1.26
N LEU A 8 -7.20 -17.46 -2.17
CA LEU A 8 -6.75 -17.27 -3.54
C LEU A 8 -7.64 -16.28 -4.31
N ILE A 9 -8.96 -16.39 -4.17
CA ILE A 9 -9.92 -15.47 -4.81
C ILE A 9 -9.71 -14.04 -4.31
N VAL A 10 -9.52 -13.83 -3.00
CA VAL A 10 -9.25 -12.50 -2.43
C VAL A 10 -7.96 -11.90 -2.97
N LYS A 11 -6.88 -12.70 -3.07
CA LYS A 11 -5.61 -12.28 -3.67
C LYS A 11 -5.77 -11.84 -5.13
N ILE A 12 -6.52 -12.62 -5.93
CA ILE A 12 -6.78 -12.32 -7.34
C ILE A 12 -7.57 -11.01 -7.46
N LYS A 13 -8.65 -10.84 -6.68
CA LYS A 13 -9.44 -9.59 -6.70
C LYS A 13 -8.60 -8.38 -6.31
N LYS A 14 -7.76 -8.49 -5.27
CA LYS A 14 -6.87 -7.39 -4.86
C LYS A 14 -5.90 -7.01 -5.97
N LYS A 15 -5.31 -8.00 -6.65
CA LYS A 15 -4.42 -7.78 -7.80
C LYS A 15 -5.14 -7.11 -8.98
N LEU A 16 -6.35 -7.58 -9.31
CA LEU A 16 -7.15 -6.98 -10.39
C LEU A 16 -7.54 -5.53 -10.06
N LEU A 17 -7.91 -5.25 -8.81
CA LEU A 17 -8.19 -3.90 -8.35
C LEU A 17 -6.94 -3.01 -8.50
N CYS A 18 -5.78 -3.45 -7.99
CA CYS A 18 -4.54 -2.69 -8.13
C CYS A 18 -4.21 -2.40 -9.60
N ASN A 19 -4.31 -3.41 -10.48
CA ASN A 19 -4.07 -3.22 -11.90
C ASN A 19 -5.05 -2.22 -12.54
N ARG A 20 -6.34 -2.27 -12.17
CA ARG A 20 -7.35 -1.31 -12.67
C ARG A 20 -7.06 0.11 -12.20
N LEU A 21 -6.69 0.28 -10.93
CA LEU A 21 -6.32 1.57 -10.34
C LEU A 21 -5.07 2.16 -11.00
N LEU A 22 -4.06 1.34 -11.26
CA LEU A 22 -2.86 1.76 -11.99
C LEU A 22 -3.19 2.15 -13.44
N CYS A 23 -4.10 1.43 -14.11
CA CYS A 23 -4.52 1.76 -15.48
C CYS A 23 -5.43 2.99 -15.57
N SER A 24 -6.23 3.32 -14.55
CA SER A 24 -7.07 4.53 -14.56
C SER A 24 -6.24 5.81 -14.47
N GLY A 25 -5.04 5.73 -13.88
CA GLY A 25 -4.10 6.85 -13.76
C GLY A 25 -4.49 7.91 -12.73
N ASN A 26 -5.63 7.75 -12.05
CA ASN A 26 -6.06 8.68 -11.01
C ASN A 26 -5.33 8.39 -9.70
N TYR A 27 -4.41 9.28 -9.34
CA TYR A 27 -3.69 9.23 -8.07
C TYR A 27 -3.76 10.55 -7.33
N ILE A 28 -3.63 10.46 -6.02
CA ILE A 28 -3.40 11.58 -5.11
C ILE A 28 -1.99 11.46 -4.53
N MET A 29 -1.41 12.60 -4.17
CA MET A 29 -0.15 12.63 -3.44
C MET A 29 -0.47 12.63 -1.95
N ALA A 30 -0.04 11.58 -1.24
CA ALA A 30 -0.18 11.46 0.21
C ALA A 30 1.19 11.62 0.89
N GLU A 31 1.22 12.27 2.04
CA GLU A 31 2.41 12.42 2.87
C GLU A 31 2.63 11.17 3.71
N ILE A 32 3.85 10.67 3.77
CA ILE A 32 4.22 9.54 4.62
C ILE A 32 4.22 10.00 6.07
N SER A 33 3.41 9.35 6.89
CA SER A 33 3.30 9.70 8.30
C SER A 33 4.11 8.79 9.20
N GLU A 34 4.09 7.49 8.97
CA GLU A 34 4.71 6.52 9.87
C GLU A 34 5.04 5.20 9.17
N VAL A 35 6.07 4.52 9.67
CA VAL A 35 6.40 3.14 9.32
C VAL A 35 6.05 2.26 10.52
N ASN A 36 5.02 1.42 10.36
CA ASN A 36 4.48 0.60 11.43
C ASN A 36 4.74 -0.90 11.18
N VAL A 37 4.82 -1.68 12.26
CA VAL A 37 4.85 -3.15 12.17
C VAL A 37 3.42 -3.67 12.24
N ASN A 38 3.01 -4.44 11.24
CA ASN A 38 1.68 -5.04 11.22
C ASN A 38 1.67 -6.32 12.07
N TYR A 39 1.38 -6.17 13.37
CA TYR A 39 1.28 -7.29 14.32
C TYR A 39 0.11 -8.25 14.07
N ASN A 40 -0.89 -7.85 13.27
CA ASN A 40 -2.01 -8.72 12.92
C ASN A 40 -1.63 -9.79 11.88
N VAL A 41 -0.47 -9.67 11.24
CA VAL A 41 0.01 -10.61 10.23
C VAL A 41 1.38 -11.11 10.66
N THR A 42 1.52 -12.43 10.78
CA THR A 42 2.80 -13.06 11.05
C THR A 42 3.08 -14.11 10.00
N VAL A 43 4.24 -14.01 9.33
CA VAL A 43 4.71 -14.98 8.34
C VAL A 43 6.06 -15.49 8.80
N ASN A 44 6.17 -16.81 9.01
CA ASN A 44 7.39 -17.45 9.54
C ASN A 44 7.93 -16.79 10.82
N GLY A 45 7.03 -16.43 11.75
CA GLY A 45 7.40 -15.79 13.02
C GLY A 45 7.85 -14.33 12.90
N ARG A 46 7.74 -13.71 11.72
CA ARG A 46 8.09 -12.31 11.50
C ARG A 46 6.85 -11.52 11.06
N SER A 47 6.63 -10.39 11.73
CA SER A 47 5.58 -9.44 11.35
C SER A 47 6.13 -8.47 10.29
N PRO A 48 5.41 -8.22 9.19
CA PRO A 48 5.88 -7.32 8.15
C PRO A 48 5.71 -5.86 8.55
N TYR A 49 6.48 -4.98 7.93
CA TYR A 49 6.31 -3.54 8.00
C TYR A 49 5.20 -3.09 7.03
N VAL A 50 4.55 -1.98 7.37
CA VAL A 50 3.61 -1.25 6.53
C VAL A 50 3.92 0.24 6.65
N VAL A 51 3.67 0.98 5.58
CA VAL A 51 3.85 2.43 5.56
C VAL A 51 2.48 3.07 5.56
N GLU A 52 2.23 3.95 6.53
CA GLU A 52 1.02 4.76 6.60
C GLU A 52 1.26 6.14 6.02
N CYS A 53 0.35 6.57 5.17
CA CYS A 53 0.37 7.88 4.54
C CYS A 53 -0.97 8.59 4.72
N ARG A 54 -0.91 9.92 4.77
CA ARG A 54 -2.03 10.80 5.08
C ARG A 54 -2.27 11.74 3.91
N TYR A 55 -3.54 11.93 3.59
CA TYR A 55 -4.00 12.88 2.60
C TYR A 55 -5.16 13.69 3.19
N GLN A 56 -5.10 15.01 3.08
CA GLN A 56 -6.21 15.88 3.48
C GLN A 56 -6.97 16.32 2.23
N ASP A 57 -8.28 16.07 2.21
CA ASP A 57 -9.13 16.52 1.11
C ASP A 57 -9.49 18.01 1.22
N MET A 58 -10.11 18.56 0.16
CA MET A 58 -10.57 19.96 0.15
C MET A 58 -11.68 20.25 1.18
N GLY A 59 -12.37 19.21 1.68
CA GLY A 59 -13.37 19.33 2.75
C GLY A 59 -12.76 19.34 4.15
N GLY A 60 -11.44 19.14 4.28
CA GLY A 60 -10.74 19.07 5.56
C GLY A 60 -10.73 17.69 6.21
N ASN A 61 -11.23 16.64 5.55
CA ASN A 61 -11.13 15.28 6.08
C ASN A 61 -9.73 14.71 5.83
N VAL A 62 -9.19 14.03 6.83
CA VAL A 62 -7.91 13.33 6.74
C VAL A 62 -8.15 11.85 6.44
N HIS A 63 -7.61 11.40 5.32
CA HIS A 63 -7.65 10.02 4.85
C HIS A 63 -6.30 9.35 5.14
N ILE A 64 -6.34 8.18 5.79
CA ILE A 64 -5.15 7.38 6.10
C ILE A 64 -5.14 6.16 5.18
N PHE A 65 -4.03 5.97 4.48
CA PHE A 65 -3.81 4.83 3.60
C PHE A 65 -2.63 4.00 4.06
N THR A 66 -2.77 2.69 4.00
CA THR A 66 -1.74 1.74 4.40
C THR A 66 -1.19 1.00 3.20
N SER A 67 0.13 0.93 3.08
CA SER A 67 0.78 0.22 1.97
C SER A 67 0.64 -1.31 2.08
N ARG A 68 1.14 -2.01 1.05
CA ARG A 68 1.31 -3.46 1.09
C ARG A 68 2.32 -3.86 2.18
N CYS A 69 2.21 -5.08 2.70
CA CYS A 69 3.20 -5.63 3.61
C CYS A 69 4.60 -5.67 2.97
N LEU A 70 5.58 -5.15 3.70
CA LEU A 70 7.01 -5.16 3.38
C LEU A 70 7.75 -6.06 4.37
N TYR A 71 8.63 -6.92 3.85
CA TYR A 71 9.38 -7.89 4.67
C TYR A 71 10.81 -7.41 5.01
N PHE A 72 11.01 -6.10 4.97
CA PHE A 72 12.23 -5.38 5.34
C PHE A 72 11.80 -4.03 5.94
N ASN A 73 12.67 -3.39 6.74
CA ASN A 73 12.39 -2.03 7.23
C ASN A 73 12.56 -1.03 6.07
N PRO A 74 11.49 -0.36 5.59
CA PRO A 74 11.59 0.59 4.49
C PRO A 74 12.11 1.96 4.90
N GLU A 75 12.06 2.32 6.19
CA GLU A 75 12.35 3.66 6.71
C GLU A 75 13.66 4.28 6.19
N PRO A 76 14.83 3.59 6.24
CA PRO A 76 16.08 4.16 5.72
C PRO A 76 16.16 4.20 4.18
N LEU A 77 15.20 3.60 3.48
CA LEU A 77 15.19 3.45 2.03
C LEU A 77 14.16 4.35 1.33
N LEU A 78 13.32 5.07 2.09
CA LEU A 78 12.33 5.99 1.54
C LEU A 78 13.04 7.17 0.87
N GLN A 79 12.82 7.35 -0.43
CA GLN A 79 13.47 8.40 -1.23
C GLN A 79 12.68 9.71 -1.28
N SER A 80 11.44 9.69 -0.83
CA SER A 80 10.52 10.83 -0.87
C SER A 80 9.59 10.79 0.35
N PRO A 81 9.23 11.94 0.94
CA PRO A 81 8.21 12.03 1.99
C PRO A 81 6.79 11.94 1.43
N MET A 82 6.61 11.99 0.10
CA MET A 82 5.31 11.85 -0.55
C MET A 82 5.26 10.58 -1.40
N VAL A 83 4.11 9.93 -1.42
CA VAL A 83 3.83 8.71 -2.18
C VAL A 83 2.55 8.86 -3.00
N LYS A 84 2.52 8.25 -4.18
CA LYS A 84 1.29 8.17 -4.98
C LYS A 84 0.34 7.14 -4.37
N VAL A 85 -0.90 7.55 -4.17
CA VAL A 85 -1.99 6.67 -3.80
C VAL A 85 -3.01 6.68 -4.93
N TYR A 86 -3.13 5.56 -5.62
CA TYR A 86 -4.12 5.39 -6.68
C TYR A 86 -5.48 5.08 -6.05
N VAL A 87 -6.53 5.78 -6.47
CA VAL A 87 -7.88 5.70 -5.87
C VAL A 87 -8.95 5.51 -6.95
N GLU A 88 -10.04 4.84 -6.60
CA GLU A 88 -11.17 4.60 -7.51
C GLU A 88 -12.14 5.80 -7.48
N GLY A 89 -11.84 6.83 -8.26
CA GLY A 89 -12.65 8.07 -8.27
C GLY A 89 -12.69 8.70 -6.87
N ASP A 90 -13.88 9.02 -6.37
CA ASP A 90 -14.08 9.56 -5.00
C ASP A 90 -14.19 8.48 -3.92
N ASN A 91 -14.02 7.19 -4.27
CA ASN A 91 -14.09 6.10 -3.30
C ASN A 91 -12.71 5.74 -2.74
N TYR A 92 -12.33 6.41 -1.66
CA TYR A 92 -11.08 6.16 -0.93
C TYR A 92 -10.98 4.78 -0.25
N LYS A 93 -12.03 3.95 -0.26
CA LYS A 93 -11.95 2.56 0.26
C LYS A 93 -11.20 1.64 -0.69
N HIS A 94 -11.20 1.93 -1.98
CA HIS A 94 -10.46 1.16 -2.99
C HIS A 94 -9.25 1.96 -3.41
N TYR A 95 -8.10 1.60 -2.85
CA TYR A 95 -6.85 2.30 -3.08
C TYR A 95 -5.65 1.36 -3.22
N TYR A 96 -4.59 1.90 -3.79
CA TYR A 96 -3.28 1.27 -3.88
C TYR A 96 -2.18 2.31 -3.62
N VAL A 97 -1.38 2.09 -2.58
CA VAL A 97 -0.20 2.92 -2.28
C VAL A 97 1.00 2.39 -3.06
N ASP A 98 1.52 3.19 -3.99
CA ASP A 98 2.65 2.80 -4.83
C ASP A 98 3.98 3.06 -4.15
N ILE A 99 4.25 2.25 -3.12
CA ILE A 99 5.47 2.33 -2.34
C ILE A 99 6.72 1.97 -3.16
N ASP A 100 6.57 1.22 -4.24
CA ASP A 100 7.68 0.75 -5.07
C ASP A 100 8.33 1.89 -5.86
N GLU A 101 7.61 2.99 -6.13
CA GLU A 101 8.16 4.19 -6.78
C GLU A 101 9.15 4.95 -5.88
N ILE A 102 8.94 4.91 -4.56
CA ILE A 102 9.75 5.64 -3.58
C ILE A 102 10.78 4.76 -2.87
N LEU A 103 10.92 3.51 -3.30
CA LEU A 103 11.91 2.56 -2.83
C LEU A 103 12.98 2.33 -3.90
N PRO A 104 14.23 2.04 -3.52
CA PRO A 104 15.27 1.72 -4.47
C PRO A 104 14.96 0.39 -5.19
N LYS A 105 15.28 0.34 -6.48
CA LYS A 105 15.22 -0.91 -7.25
C LYS A 105 16.33 -1.86 -6.76
N VAL A 106 15.92 -3.01 -6.22
CA VAL A 106 16.86 -4.05 -5.77
C VAL A 106 17.23 -4.93 -6.96
N ILE A 107 18.50 -4.90 -7.38
CA ILE A 107 19.07 -5.79 -8.39
C ILE A 107 19.88 -6.85 -7.64
N ARG A 108 19.59 -8.14 -7.90
CA ARG A 108 20.41 -9.26 -7.41
C ARG A 108 21.26 -9.77 -8.56
N HIS A 109 22.55 -9.92 -8.31
CA HIS A 109 23.50 -10.61 -9.18
C HIS A 109 23.62 -12.07 -8.75
#